data_AF-A0A5D0U385-F1
#
_entry.id   AF-A0A5D0U385-F1
#
_cell.length_a   1.000
_cell.length_b   1.000
_cell.length_c   1.000
_cell.angle_alpha   90.00
_cell.angle_beta   90.00
_cell.angle_gamma   90.00
#
_symmetry.space_group_name_H-M   'P 1'
#
loop_
_entity.id
_entity.type
_entity.pdbx_description
1 polymer ?
#
loop_
_entity_poly.entity_id
_entity_poly.type
_entity_poly.pdbx_seq_one_letter_code
_entity_poly.pdbx_strand_id
1 'polypeptide(L)'
;MTTEPPPDLRARTLRAALSRRPPARPAPGFARPYAALVAMLDALLGGLDDAEWGVRAAGDWDARDLVVHLTATDGLLGEAIAGGASTMDDVLARTADAVGRRLAPADARRTWRRQADALCDRLAEADADRRVEVGGFPMRVRHHLTARAAETWIHADDIARATGRSVPPPPAEHLHPIADLSARSLPRALALTGRDHRDRLLCLILDGPGGGRWTLPLSRDAVDAQPSVQVRMDVVEFCFLAGGRRDPADVRAETSGDPAVARDVLAAAGVFAGP
;
A
#
# COMPACT_ATOMS: atom_id res chain seq x y z
N MET A 1 29.88 -30.44 19.54
CA MET A 1 28.62 -31.07 19.98
C MET A 1 27.48 -30.12 19.63
N THR A 2 26.73 -30.42 18.58
CA THR A 2 25.48 -29.73 18.25
C THR A 2 24.37 -30.36 19.09
N THR A 3 23.93 -29.64 20.13
CA THR A 3 22.84 -30.07 21.00
C THR A 3 21.54 -30.02 20.20
N GLU A 4 20.82 -31.12 20.13
CA GLU A 4 19.54 -31.20 19.43
C GLU A 4 18.50 -30.32 20.17
N PRO A 5 17.72 -29.48 19.47
CA PRO A 5 16.76 -28.62 20.13
C PRO A 5 15.65 -29.45 20.80
N PRO A 6 15.09 -28.97 21.93
CA PRO A 6 13.99 -29.66 22.61
C PRO A 6 12.81 -29.94 21.66
N PRO A 7 12.17 -31.12 21.73
CA PRO A 7 11.09 -31.51 20.82
C PRO A 7 9.85 -30.59 20.92
N ASP A 8 9.68 -29.90 22.05
CA ASP A 8 8.60 -28.95 22.32
C ASP A 8 8.94 -27.50 21.90
N LEU A 9 10.19 -27.23 21.48
CA LEU A 9 10.66 -25.88 21.16
C LEU A 9 9.82 -25.25 20.05
N ARG A 10 9.48 -26.01 18.99
CA ARG A 10 8.62 -25.51 17.90
C ARG A 10 7.24 -25.11 18.41
N ALA A 11 6.59 -25.95 19.19
CA ALA A 11 5.25 -25.68 19.72
C ALA A 11 5.26 -24.49 20.68
N ARG A 12 6.28 -24.38 21.54
CA ARG A 12 6.47 -23.23 22.44
C ARG A 12 6.76 -21.95 21.69
N THR A 13 7.59 -22.00 20.65
CA THR A 13 7.92 -20.86 19.80
C THR A 13 6.69 -20.38 19.05
N LEU A 14 5.91 -21.29 18.45
CA LEU A 14 4.64 -20.96 17.78
C LEU A 14 3.63 -20.39 18.77
N ARG A 15 3.48 -20.99 19.96
CA ARG A 15 2.57 -20.49 20.99
C ARG A 15 2.97 -19.11 21.48
N ALA A 16 4.26 -18.87 21.73
CA ALA A 16 4.79 -17.57 22.12
C ALA A 16 4.66 -16.51 21.01
N ALA A 17 4.86 -16.90 19.74
CA ALA A 17 4.68 -16.02 18.59
C ALA A 17 3.19 -15.64 18.41
N LEU A 18 2.29 -16.62 18.51
CA LEU A 18 0.84 -16.43 18.41
C LEU A 18 0.26 -15.66 19.61
N SER A 19 0.82 -15.81 20.82
CA SER A 19 0.40 -15.03 21.99
C SER A 19 0.86 -13.57 21.94
N ARG A 20 1.93 -13.28 21.19
CA ARG A 20 2.47 -11.92 21.03
C ARG A 20 1.84 -11.16 19.87
N ARG A 21 1.25 -11.86 18.90
CA ARG A 21 0.68 -11.27 17.69
C ARG A 21 -0.82 -11.53 17.63
N PRO A 22 -1.67 -10.51 17.87
CA PRO A 22 -3.09 -10.65 17.60
C PRO A 22 -3.30 -11.14 16.16
N PRO A 23 -4.15 -12.15 15.93
CA PRO A 23 -4.42 -12.59 14.57
C PRO A 23 -5.02 -11.45 13.75
N ALA A 24 -4.84 -11.50 12.43
CA ALA A 24 -5.55 -10.62 11.53
C ALA A 24 -7.07 -10.70 11.82
N ARG A 25 -7.75 -9.56 11.78
CA ARG A 25 -9.21 -9.52 11.96
C ARG A 25 -9.83 -10.37 10.85
N PRO A 26 -10.76 -11.30 11.18
CA PRO A 26 -11.49 -12.02 10.15
C PRO A 26 -12.14 -11.05 9.17
N ALA A 27 -11.95 -11.28 7.88
CA ALA A 27 -12.40 -10.37 6.83
C ALA A 27 -12.82 -11.16 5.58
N PRO A 28 -13.79 -10.65 4.78
CA PRO A 28 -14.15 -11.26 3.51
C PRO A 28 -12.93 -11.31 2.57
N GLY A 29 -12.98 -12.19 1.55
CA GLY A 29 -11.83 -12.51 0.71
C GLY A 29 -11.09 -11.28 0.14
N PHE A 30 -11.83 -10.28 -0.35
CA PHE A 30 -11.27 -9.06 -0.91
C PHE A 30 -10.60 -8.13 0.13
N ALA A 31 -10.89 -8.32 1.42
CA ALA A 31 -10.37 -7.53 2.53
C ALA A 31 -9.23 -8.22 3.29
N ARG A 32 -8.93 -9.48 2.99
CA ARG A 32 -7.83 -10.24 3.61
C ARG A 32 -6.46 -9.58 3.46
N PRO A 33 -6.07 -9.00 2.29
CA PRO A 33 -4.78 -8.31 2.18
C PRO A 33 -4.65 -7.15 3.16
N TYR A 34 -5.68 -6.30 3.28
CA TYR A 34 -5.70 -5.20 4.23
C TYR A 34 -5.59 -5.69 5.68
N ALA A 35 -6.43 -6.64 6.10
CA ALA A 35 -6.40 -7.17 7.47
C ALA A 35 -5.05 -7.81 7.83
N ALA A 36 -4.39 -8.48 6.88
CA ALA A 36 -3.07 -9.07 7.08
C ALA A 36 -1.98 -8.00 7.26
N LEU A 37 -2.04 -6.92 6.49
CA LEU A 37 -1.06 -5.82 6.56
C LEU A 37 -1.25 -4.95 7.79
N VAL A 38 -2.49 -4.74 8.23
CA VAL A 38 -2.77 -4.15 9.55
C VAL A 38 -2.17 -5.01 10.67
N ALA A 39 -2.30 -6.34 10.61
CA ALA A 39 -1.67 -7.23 11.60
C ALA A 39 -0.14 -7.32 11.49
N MET A 40 0.44 -7.00 10.32
CA MET A 40 1.89 -6.86 10.14
C MET A 40 2.39 -5.57 10.80
N LEU A 41 1.79 -4.44 10.45
CA LEU A 41 2.16 -3.14 11.02
C LEU A 41 1.93 -3.12 12.54
N ASP A 42 0.82 -3.66 13.05
CA ASP A 42 0.58 -3.69 14.51
C ASP A 42 1.65 -4.49 15.27
N ALA A 43 2.14 -5.59 14.67
CA ALA A 43 3.22 -6.38 15.25
C ALA A 43 4.55 -5.61 15.27
N LEU A 44 4.87 -4.88 14.19
CA LEU A 44 6.03 -4.00 14.13
C LEU A 44 5.95 -2.91 15.20
N LEU A 45 4.82 -2.18 15.27
CA LEU A 45 4.60 -1.10 16.23
C LEU A 45 4.66 -1.58 17.69
N GLY A 46 4.26 -2.83 17.96
CA GLY A 46 4.37 -3.42 19.30
C GLY A 46 5.78 -3.77 19.74
N GLY A 47 6.74 -3.76 18.81
CA GLY A 47 8.15 -3.95 19.10
C GLY A 47 8.96 -2.66 19.17
N LEU A 48 8.34 -1.49 19.00
CA LEU A 48 9.01 -0.19 19.08
C LEU A 48 9.07 0.31 20.53
N ASP A 49 10.21 0.88 20.92
CA ASP A 49 10.34 1.69 22.13
C ASP A 49 9.98 3.16 21.90
N ASP A 50 9.89 3.94 22.99
CA ASP A 50 9.47 5.35 22.94
C ASP A 50 10.38 6.23 22.07
N ALA A 51 11.69 5.93 21.99
CA ALA A 51 12.62 6.69 21.17
C ALA A 51 12.44 6.35 19.68
N GLU A 52 12.22 5.08 19.37
CA GLU A 52 11.98 4.59 18.01
C GLU A 52 10.70 5.16 17.39
N TRP A 53 9.67 5.42 18.20
CA TRP A 53 8.45 6.10 17.73
C TRP A 53 8.70 7.52 17.20
N GLY A 54 9.75 8.19 17.68
CA GLY A 54 10.14 9.54 17.26
C GLY A 54 11.14 9.58 16.10
N VAL A 55 11.56 8.42 15.58
CA VAL A 55 12.48 8.37 14.44
C VAL A 55 11.72 8.70 13.15
N ARG A 56 12.28 9.60 12.34
CA ARG A 56 11.73 9.94 11.02
C ARG A 56 11.77 8.73 10.10
N ALA A 57 10.61 8.36 9.58
CA ALA A 57 10.41 7.19 8.75
C ALA A 57 10.14 7.53 7.29
N ALA A 58 9.38 8.59 7.02
CA ALA A 58 9.09 9.04 5.66
C ALA A 58 9.03 10.57 5.60
N GLY A 59 9.92 11.18 4.80
CA GLY A 59 10.12 12.63 4.81
C GLY A 59 10.41 13.16 6.22
N ASP A 60 9.60 14.09 6.70
CA ASP A 60 9.69 14.64 8.05
C ASP A 60 8.81 13.92 9.09
N TRP A 61 8.10 12.87 8.69
CA TRP A 61 7.15 12.17 9.55
C TRP A 61 7.79 11.04 10.34
N ASP A 62 7.46 10.98 11.62
CA ASP A 62 7.80 9.88 12.51
C ASP A 62 6.78 8.74 12.43
N ALA A 63 7.03 7.64 13.16
CA ALA A 63 6.11 6.50 13.17
C ALA A 63 4.71 6.86 13.70
N ARG A 64 4.60 7.83 14.63
CA ARG A 64 3.30 8.29 15.13
C ARG A 64 2.53 8.99 14.03
N ASP A 65 3.17 9.90 13.31
CA ASP A 65 2.56 10.72 12.27
C ASP A 65 2.02 9.83 11.14
N LEU A 66 2.78 8.80 10.72
CA LEU A 66 2.31 7.79 9.76
C LEU A 66 1.09 7.00 10.27
N VAL A 67 1.10 6.57 11.54
CA VAL A 67 0.00 5.79 12.13
C VAL A 67 -1.28 6.60 12.27
N VAL A 68 -1.20 7.87 12.68
CA VAL A 68 -2.39 8.73 12.76
C VAL A 68 -2.90 9.14 11.39
N HIS A 69 -2.02 9.27 10.39
CA HIS A 69 -2.41 9.45 8.99
C HIS A 69 -3.19 8.24 8.46
N LEU A 70 -2.70 7.02 8.68
CA LEU A 70 -3.42 5.79 8.32
C LEU A 70 -4.80 5.74 8.98
N THR A 71 -4.89 6.17 10.24
CA THR A 71 -6.17 6.29 10.96
C THR A 71 -7.13 7.26 10.26
N ALA A 72 -6.64 8.44 9.87
CA ALA A 72 -7.44 9.47 9.23
C ALA A 72 -8.02 9.00 7.89
N THR A 73 -7.18 8.39 7.06
CA THR A 73 -7.54 7.94 5.71
C THR A 73 -8.39 6.67 5.71
N ASP A 74 -8.16 5.73 6.64
CA ASP A 74 -9.10 4.62 6.90
C ASP A 74 -10.47 5.14 7.39
N GLY A 75 -10.48 6.25 8.13
CA GLY A 75 -11.67 7.02 8.53
C GLY A 75 -12.52 7.42 7.34
N LEU A 76 -11.91 8.10 6.39
CA LEU A 76 -12.59 8.61 5.19
C LEU A 76 -13.17 7.47 4.34
N LEU A 77 -12.49 6.33 4.22
CA LEU A 77 -13.05 5.16 3.55
C LEU A 77 -14.26 4.60 4.32
N GLY A 78 -14.18 4.52 5.65
CA GLY A 78 -15.31 4.09 6.48
C GLY A 78 -16.55 4.98 6.33
N GLU A 79 -16.36 6.29 6.22
CA GLU A 79 -17.41 7.29 5.97
C GLU A 79 -17.99 7.15 4.56
N ALA A 80 -17.13 6.97 3.54
CA ALA A 80 -17.57 6.75 2.16
C ALA A 80 -18.37 5.45 2.00
N ILE A 81 -18.01 4.41 2.76
CA ILE A 81 -18.80 3.17 2.83
C ILE A 81 -20.20 3.45 3.42
N ALA A 82 -20.32 4.39 4.36
CA ALA A 82 -21.60 4.81 4.94
C ALA A 82 -22.39 5.83 4.09
N GLY A 83 -21.90 6.19 2.89
CA GLY A 83 -22.57 7.11 1.97
C GLY A 83 -21.99 8.52 1.94
N GLY A 84 -20.91 8.80 2.67
CA GLY A 84 -20.15 10.03 2.54
C GLY A 84 -19.31 10.10 1.25
N ALA A 85 -18.65 11.24 1.06
CA ALA A 85 -17.63 11.45 0.04
C ALA A 85 -16.59 12.43 0.58
N SER A 86 -15.36 12.38 0.06
CA SER A 86 -14.29 13.31 0.41
C SER A 86 -13.48 13.74 -0.81
N THR A 87 -12.99 14.97 -0.77
CA THR A 87 -12.06 15.57 -1.72
C THR A 87 -10.62 15.37 -1.27
N MET A 88 -9.65 15.73 -2.12
CA MET A 88 -8.23 15.73 -1.73
C MET A 88 -7.96 16.71 -0.58
N ASP A 89 -8.61 17.87 -0.57
CA ASP A 89 -8.46 18.86 0.50
C ASP A 89 -8.96 18.30 1.84
N ASP A 90 -10.04 17.51 1.83
CA ASP A 90 -10.52 16.81 3.03
C ASP A 90 -9.49 15.79 3.56
N VAL A 91 -8.84 15.04 2.66
CA VAL A 91 -7.76 14.09 3.03
C VAL A 91 -6.60 14.82 3.69
N LEU A 92 -6.15 15.94 3.10
CA LEU A 92 -5.06 16.75 3.62
C LEU A 92 -5.42 17.39 4.98
N ALA A 93 -6.62 17.98 5.09
CA ALA A 93 -7.10 18.61 6.31
C ALA A 93 -7.26 17.59 7.45
N ARG A 94 -7.85 16.42 7.17
CA ARG A 94 -8.03 15.34 8.15
C ARG A 94 -6.70 14.79 8.65
N THR A 95 -5.74 14.64 7.73
CA THR A 95 -4.38 14.21 8.05
C THR A 95 -3.65 15.23 8.91
N ALA A 96 -3.71 16.51 8.55
CA ALA A 96 -3.09 17.59 9.32
C ALA A 96 -3.68 17.70 10.75
N ASP A 97 -5.01 17.59 10.90
CA ASP A 97 -5.67 17.53 12.20
C ASP A 97 -5.18 16.31 13.01
N ALA A 98 -5.14 15.12 12.41
CA ALA A 98 -4.71 13.90 13.09
C ALA A 98 -3.24 13.99 13.59
N VAL A 99 -2.34 14.52 12.76
CA VAL A 99 -0.93 14.77 13.13
C VAL A 99 -0.83 15.86 14.21
N GLY A 100 -1.60 16.94 14.08
CA GLY A 100 -1.61 18.08 15.00
C GLY A 100 -2.04 17.74 16.42
N ARG A 101 -2.84 16.68 16.60
CA ARG A 101 -3.26 16.19 17.94
C ARG A 101 -2.12 15.62 18.78
N ARG A 102 -0.98 15.27 18.16
CA ARG A 102 0.24 14.77 18.84
C ARG A 102 -0.05 13.70 19.91
N LEU A 103 -0.85 12.69 19.54
CA LEU A 103 -1.20 11.58 20.44
C LEU A 103 0.06 10.89 21.00
N ALA A 104 0.00 10.40 22.23
CA ALA A 104 1.04 9.52 22.73
C ALA A 104 1.14 8.26 21.84
N PRO A 105 2.34 7.68 21.62
CA PRO A 105 2.54 6.50 20.78
C PRO A 105 1.54 5.36 21.01
N ALA A 106 1.32 5.02 22.29
CA ALA A 106 0.39 3.97 22.68
C ALA A 106 -1.07 4.31 22.31
N ASP A 107 -1.47 5.58 22.39
CA ASP A 107 -2.80 6.03 21.97
C ASP A 107 -2.97 6.07 20.46
N ALA A 108 -1.93 6.49 19.73
CA ALA A 108 -1.91 6.46 18.27
C ALA A 108 -2.11 5.03 17.76
N ARG A 109 -1.30 4.07 18.24
CA ARG A 109 -1.42 2.65 17.89
C ARG A 109 -2.80 2.08 18.23
N ARG A 110 -3.30 2.32 19.45
CA ARG A 110 -4.63 1.83 19.86
C ARG A 110 -5.75 2.40 19.01
N THR A 111 -5.69 3.70 18.69
CA THR A 111 -6.72 4.39 17.92
C THR A 111 -6.74 3.92 16.48
N TRP A 112 -5.57 3.82 15.85
CA TRP A 112 -5.40 3.24 14.53
C TRP A 112 -5.94 1.80 14.47
N ARG A 113 -5.54 0.96 15.43
CA ARG A 113 -5.98 -0.44 15.44
C ARG A 113 -7.50 -0.56 15.54
N ARG A 114 -8.15 0.22 16.42
CA ARG A 114 -9.63 0.25 16.50
C ARG A 114 -10.27 0.72 15.20
N GLN A 115 -9.69 1.72 14.54
CA GLN A 115 -10.20 2.20 13.26
C GLN A 115 -10.11 1.12 12.18
N ALA A 116 -8.98 0.43 12.07
CA ALA A 116 -8.78 -0.65 11.10
C ALA A 116 -9.71 -1.85 11.37
N ASP A 117 -9.91 -2.21 12.63
CA ASP A 117 -10.86 -3.26 13.02
C ASP A 117 -12.31 -2.86 12.68
N ALA A 118 -12.71 -1.62 12.97
CA ALA A 118 -14.03 -1.10 12.62
C ALA A 118 -14.26 -1.05 11.10
N LEU A 119 -13.22 -0.73 10.32
CA LEU A 119 -13.28 -0.79 8.86
C LEU A 119 -13.48 -2.23 8.38
N CYS A 120 -12.72 -3.19 8.92
CA CYS A 120 -12.91 -4.62 8.61
C CYS A 120 -14.33 -5.11 8.93
N ASP A 121 -14.88 -4.72 10.08
CA ASP A 121 -16.23 -5.11 10.51
C ASP A 121 -17.30 -4.55 9.55
N ARG A 122 -17.16 -3.31 9.07
CA ARG A 122 -18.08 -2.72 8.07
C ARG A 122 -18.03 -3.46 6.74
N LEU A 123 -16.87 -3.98 6.36
CA LEU A 123 -16.67 -4.65 5.09
C LEU A 123 -17.34 -6.03 5.02
N ALA A 124 -17.70 -6.62 6.16
CA ALA A 124 -18.43 -7.89 6.20
C ALA A 124 -19.79 -7.80 5.48
N GLU A 125 -20.45 -6.65 5.56
CA GLU A 125 -21.77 -6.40 4.95
C GLU A 125 -21.69 -5.47 3.72
N ALA A 126 -20.50 -4.99 3.34
CA ALA A 126 -20.35 -4.02 2.27
C ALA A 126 -20.38 -4.67 0.88
N ASP A 127 -21.06 -4.02 -0.07
CA ASP A 127 -20.90 -4.32 -1.49
C ASP A 127 -19.52 -3.86 -1.98
N ALA A 128 -18.64 -4.83 -2.22
CA ALA A 128 -17.27 -4.62 -2.69
C ALA A 128 -17.18 -4.01 -4.10
N ASP A 129 -18.26 -4.12 -4.90
CA ASP A 129 -18.37 -3.58 -6.26
C ASP A 129 -18.95 -2.17 -6.31
N ARG A 130 -19.62 -1.72 -5.24
CA ARG A 130 -20.16 -0.37 -5.15
C ARG A 130 -19.06 0.66 -5.31
N ARG A 131 -19.32 1.69 -6.11
CA ARG A 131 -18.44 2.84 -6.27
C ARG A 131 -18.64 3.84 -5.14
N VAL A 132 -17.54 4.28 -4.55
CA VAL A 132 -17.49 5.35 -3.54
C VAL A 132 -16.37 6.32 -3.88
N GLU A 133 -16.47 7.54 -3.36
CA GLU A 133 -15.51 8.60 -3.62
C GLU A 133 -14.73 8.96 -2.35
N VAL A 134 -13.42 8.73 -2.41
CA VAL A 134 -12.46 9.12 -1.36
C VAL A 134 -11.36 9.93 -2.03
N GLY A 135 -11.03 11.10 -1.48
CA GLY A 135 -9.99 11.96 -2.04
C GLY A 135 -10.27 12.47 -3.46
N GLY A 136 -11.53 12.53 -3.91
CA GLY A 136 -11.91 12.83 -5.30
C GLY A 136 -11.71 11.67 -6.29
N PHE A 137 -11.49 10.45 -5.79
CA PHE A 137 -11.30 9.26 -6.62
C PHE A 137 -12.51 8.31 -6.57
N PRO A 138 -13.39 8.33 -7.60
CA PRO A 138 -14.50 7.39 -7.67
C PRO A 138 -14.00 6.00 -8.10
N MET A 139 -13.94 5.07 -7.14
CA MET A 139 -13.49 3.69 -7.35
C MET A 139 -14.40 2.70 -6.62
N ARG A 140 -14.34 1.41 -6.99
CA ARG A 140 -15.07 0.38 -6.23
C ARG A 140 -14.47 0.24 -4.83
N VAL A 141 -15.27 -0.05 -3.82
CA VAL A 141 -14.83 -0.23 -2.41
C VAL A 141 -13.58 -1.12 -2.31
N ARG A 142 -13.55 -2.25 -3.03
CA ARG A 142 -12.37 -3.14 -3.00
C ARG A 142 -11.07 -2.49 -3.47
N HIS A 143 -11.11 -1.55 -4.43
CA HIS A 143 -9.89 -0.90 -4.94
C HIS A 143 -9.40 0.15 -3.96
N HIS A 144 -10.32 0.90 -3.32
CA HIS A 144 -9.95 1.78 -2.21
C HIS A 144 -9.29 0.98 -1.08
N LEU A 145 -9.86 -0.18 -0.73
CA LEU A 145 -9.28 -1.03 0.30
C LEU A 145 -7.90 -1.60 -0.09
N THR A 146 -7.70 -1.98 -1.35
CA THR A 146 -6.38 -2.35 -1.87
C THR A 146 -5.38 -1.20 -1.78
N ALA A 147 -5.82 0.05 -2.04
CA ALA A 147 -4.96 1.22 -1.83
C ALA A 147 -4.58 1.40 -0.35
N ARG A 148 -5.54 1.25 0.57
CA ARG A 148 -5.26 1.26 2.02
C ARG A 148 -4.28 0.16 2.44
N ALA A 149 -4.42 -1.03 1.86
CA ALA A 149 -3.51 -2.15 2.07
C ALA A 149 -2.09 -1.79 1.60
N ALA A 150 -1.95 -1.22 0.40
CA ALA A 150 -0.66 -0.77 -0.14
C ALA A 150 0.01 0.27 0.75
N GLU A 151 -0.71 1.33 1.14
CA GLU A 151 -0.16 2.37 2.04
C GLU A 151 0.25 1.79 3.41
N THR A 152 -0.55 0.90 3.98
CA THR A 152 -0.21 0.23 5.25
C THR A 152 1.09 -0.56 5.15
N TRP A 153 1.32 -1.24 4.02
CA TRP A 153 2.57 -1.97 3.78
C TRP A 153 3.76 -1.04 3.56
N ILE A 154 3.60 -0.01 2.73
CA ILE A 154 4.66 0.97 2.44
C ILE A 154 5.12 1.62 3.75
N HIS A 155 4.20 2.08 4.61
CA HIS A 155 4.58 2.70 5.89
C HIS A 155 5.12 1.71 6.92
N ALA A 156 4.71 0.43 6.84
CA ALA A 156 5.37 -0.60 7.64
C ALA A 156 6.85 -0.78 7.23
N ASP A 157 7.16 -0.72 5.94
CA ASP A 157 8.55 -0.73 5.45
C ASP A 157 9.30 0.54 5.85
N ASP A 158 8.70 1.72 5.70
CA ASP A 158 9.29 3.00 6.10
C ASP A 158 9.71 2.98 7.58
N ILE A 159 8.80 2.57 8.47
CA ILE A 159 9.04 2.47 9.92
C ILE A 159 10.07 1.37 10.22
N ALA A 160 9.98 0.22 9.56
CA ALA A 160 10.91 -0.88 9.79
C ALA A 160 12.35 -0.43 9.47
N ARG A 161 12.57 0.13 8.27
CA ARG A 161 13.89 0.62 7.85
C ARG A 161 14.43 1.71 8.75
N ALA A 162 13.60 2.68 9.11
CA ALA A 162 13.99 3.79 9.98
C ALA A 162 14.47 3.32 11.36
N THR A 163 13.93 2.19 11.83
CA THR A 163 14.24 1.62 13.14
C THR A 163 15.17 0.40 13.06
N GLY A 164 15.87 0.21 11.92
CA GLY A 164 16.84 -0.88 11.74
C GLY A 164 16.22 -2.29 11.66
N ARG A 165 14.91 -2.39 11.42
CA ARG A 165 14.15 -3.63 11.23
C ARG A 165 13.87 -3.87 9.75
N SER A 166 13.33 -5.06 9.44
CA SER A 166 12.83 -5.41 8.11
C SER A 166 11.47 -6.09 8.25
N VAL A 167 10.55 -5.79 7.33
CA VAL A 167 9.31 -6.55 7.16
C VAL A 167 9.38 -7.36 5.86
N PRO A 168 8.90 -8.62 5.84
CA PRO A 168 8.86 -9.38 4.60
C PRO A 168 7.81 -8.79 3.65
N PRO A 169 7.98 -8.94 2.33
CA PRO A 169 6.90 -8.61 1.40
C PRO A 169 5.65 -9.44 1.71
N PRO A 170 4.46 -8.94 1.34
CA PRO A 170 3.21 -9.69 1.50
C PRO A 170 3.27 -10.99 0.69
N PRO A 171 2.51 -12.03 1.10
CA PRO A 171 2.31 -13.22 0.27
C PRO A 171 1.80 -12.85 -1.13
N ALA A 172 2.09 -13.68 -2.13
CA ALA A 172 1.78 -13.42 -3.54
C ALA A 172 0.30 -13.07 -3.76
N GLU A 173 -0.60 -13.74 -3.06
CA GLU A 173 -2.06 -13.53 -3.10
C GLU A 173 -2.50 -12.18 -2.54
N HIS A 174 -1.68 -11.54 -1.70
CA HIS A 174 -1.93 -10.21 -1.16
C HIS A 174 -1.19 -9.12 -1.94
N LEU A 175 -0.02 -9.45 -2.50
CA LEU A 175 0.80 -8.53 -3.29
C LEU A 175 0.24 -8.33 -4.71
N HIS A 176 -0.29 -9.38 -5.35
CA HIS A 176 -0.82 -9.29 -6.71
C HIS A 176 -1.95 -8.25 -6.86
N PRO A 177 -2.96 -8.17 -5.97
CA PRO A 177 -3.96 -7.11 -6.04
C PRO A 177 -3.39 -5.69 -5.94
N ILE A 178 -2.35 -5.50 -5.11
CA ILE A 178 -1.65 -4.20 -4.98
C ILE A 178 -0.96 -3.86 -6.31
N ALA A 179 -0.19 -4.80 -6.86
CA ALA A 179 0.47 -4.64 -8.15
C ALA A 179 -0.52 -4.39 -9.30
N ASP A 180 -1.65 -5.11 -9.35
CA ASP A 180 -2.69 -4.92 -10.36
C ASP A 180 -3.32 -3.52 -10.29
N LEU A 181 -3.63 -3.04 -9.07
CA LEU A 181 -4.14 -1.67 -8.88
C LEU A 181 -3.13 -0.62 -9.32
N SER A 182 -1.85 -0.76 -8.95
CA SER A 182 -0.78 0.16 -9.34
C SER A 182 -0.59 0.16 -10.87
N ALA A 183 -0.55 -1.01 -11.50
CA ALA A 183 -0.42 -1.14 -12.95
C ALA A 183 -1.59 -0.48 -13.68
N ARG A 184 -2.83 -0.75 -13.27
CA ARG A 184 -4.03 -0.16 -13.89
C ARG A 184 -4.20 1.33 -13.63
N SER A 185 -3.48 1.88 -12.65
CA SER A 185 -3.46 3.31 -12.36
C SER A 185 -2.54 4.10 -13.30
N LEU A 186 -1.61 3.46 -14.01
CA LEU A 186 -0.61 4.11 -14.87
C LEU A 186 -1.21 5.05 -15.93
N PRO A 187 -2.28 4.71 -16.68
CA PRO A 187 -2.85 5.63 -17.66
C PRO A 187 -3.38 6.92 -17.03
N ARG A 188 -3.99 6.83 -15.84
CA ARG A 188 -4.43 8.01 -15.09
C ARG A 188 -3.23 8.79 -14.56
N ALA A 189 -2.18 8.09 -14.12
CA ALA A 189 -0.97 8.72 -13.63
C ALA A 189 -0.25 9.55 -14.71
N LEU A 190 -0.15 9.01 -15.92
CA LEU A 190 0.38 9.72 -17.10
C LEU A 190 -0.44 10.96 -17.41
N ALA A 191 -1.77 10.85 -17.39
CA ALA A 191 -2.66 12.00 -17.63
C ALA A 191 -2.47 13.11 -16.58
N LEU A 192 -2.33 12.76 -15.30
CA LEU A 192 -2.12 13.74 -14.22
C LEU A 192 -0.76 14.42 -14.28
N THR A 193 0.24 13.76 -14.87
CA THR A 193 1.60 14.31 -15.01
C THR A 193 1.84 14.98 -16.36
N GLY A 194 0.83 15.08 -17.22
CA GLY A 194 0.94 15.68 -18.56
C GLY A 194 1.82 14.87 -19.52
N ARG A 195 1.88 13.54 -19.33
CA ARG A 195 2.71 12.59 -20.10
C ARG A 195 1.84 11.58 -20.86
N ASP A 196 0.68 12.00 -21.35
CA ASP A 196 -0.24 11.10 -22.04
C ASP A 196 0.33 10.60 -23.37
N HIS A 197 0.22 9.29 -23.60
CA HIS A 197 0.70 8.64 -24.83
C HIS A 197 -0.48 8.02 -25.58
N ARG A 198 -1.17 8.86 -26.38
CA ARG A 198 -2.50 8.56 -26.94
C ARG A 198 -2.59 7.31 -27.81
N ASP A 199 -1.49 6.96 -28.47
CA ASP A 199 -1.41 5.84 -29.42
C ASP A 199 -0.35 4.82 -28.99
N ARG A 200 -0.19 4.58 -27.68
CA ARG A 200 0.81 3.64 -27.16
C ARG A 200 0.17 2.59 -26.26
N LEU A 201 0.72 1.39 -26.37
CA LEU A 201 0.32 0.24 -25.58
C LEU A 201 1.55 -0.26 -24.82
N LEU A 202 1.45 -0.24 -23.49
CA LEU A 202 2.49 -0.73 -22.59
C LEU A 202 2.30 -2.21 -22.34
N CYS A 203 3.37 -2.97 -22.52
CA CYS A 203 3.53 -4.28 -21.91
C CYS A 203 4.31 -4.13 -20.60
N LEU A 204 3.62 -4.21 -19.46
CA LEU A 204 4.26 -4.24 -18.15
C LEU A 204 4.43 -5.70 -17.72
N ILE A 205 5.65 -6.09 -17.37
CA ILE A 205 5.96 -7.41 -16.83
C ILE A 205 6.56 -7.22 -15.44
N LEU A 206 5.87 -7.72 -14.42
CA LEU A 206 6.37 -7.69 -13.05
C LEU A 206 6.79 -9.10 -12.64
N ASP A 207 8.06 -9.26 -12.29
CA ASP A 207 8.64 -10.52 -11.85
C ASP A 207 8.46 -10.77 -10.36
N GLY A 208 8.57 -12.03 -9.96
CA GLY A 208 8.53 -12.44 -8.56
C GLY A 208 7.12 -12.86 -8.07
N PRO A 209 7.02 -13.34 -6.82
CA PRO A 209 5.74 -13.77 -6.23
C PRO A 209 4.73 -12.61 -6.19
N GLY A 210 3.55 -12.79 -6.78
CA GLY A 210 2.55 -11.74 -6.90
C GLY A 210 2.70 -10.86 -8.14
N GLY A 211 3.75 -11.08 -8.93
CA GLY A 211 3.95 -10.45 -10.23
C GLY A 211 2.92 -10.88 -11.29
N GLY A 212 3.16 -10.48 -12.53
CA GLY A 212 2.23 -10.73 -13.62
C GLY A 212 2.62 -10.01 -14.91
N ARG A 213 1.72 -10.08 -15.90
CA ARG A 213 1.87 -9.38 -17.18
C ARG A 213 0.59 -8.61 -17.48
N TRP A 214 0.75 -7.32 -17.75
CA TRP A 214 -0.33 -6.43 -18.16
C TRP A 214 -0.06 -5.86 -19.55
N THR A 215 -1.13 -5.69 -20.31
CA THR A 215 -1.14 -4.97 -21.57
C THR A 215 -2.08 -3.78 -21.38
N LEU A 216 -1.53 -2.58 -21.34
CA LEU A 216 -2.22 -1.37 -20.88
C LEU A 216 -2.21 -0.30 -21.98
N PRO A 217 -3.37 0.16 -22.47
CA PRO A 217 -3.41 1.35 -23.29
C PRO A 217 -2.98 2.56 -22.44
N LEU A 218 -2.01 3.33 -22.92
CA LEU A 218 -1.46 4.48 -22.19
C LEU A 218 -2.32 5.75 -22.31
N SER A 219 -3.45 5.63 -23.02
CA SER A 219 -4.55 6.59 -23.08
C SER A 219 -5.87 5.86 -23.26
N ARG A 220 -6.99 6.53 -22.95
CA ARG A 220 -8.35 6.02 -23.20
C ARG A 220 -8.68 5.85 -24.68
N ASP A 221 -7.98 6.57 -25.56
CA ASP A 221 -8.25 6.62 -26.99
C ASP A 221 -7.41 5.60 -27.80
N ALA A 222 -6.48 4.89 -27.16
CA ALA A 222 -5.62 3.94 -27.85
C ALA A 222 -6.42 2.70 -28.30
N VAL A 223 -6.37 2.38 -29.60
CA VAL A 223 -7.05 1.23 -30.21
C VAL A 223 -6.02 0.22 -30.73
N ASP A 224 -6.32 -1.07 -30.55
CA ASP A 224 -5.63 -2.28 -31.08
C ASP A 224 -4.32 -2.04 -31.84
N ALA A 225 -3.23 -1.91 -31.08
CA ALA A 225 -1.86 -1.90 -31.59
C ALA A 225 -1.03 -3.01 -30.92
N GLN A 226 0.05 -3.47 -31.54
CA GLN A 226 1.04 -4.27 -30.80
C GLN A 226 1.70 -3.41 -29.71
N PRO A 227 2.12 -3.99 -28.56
CA PRO A 227 2.81 -3.23 -27.52
C PRO A 227 4.01 -2.47 -28.11
N SER A 228 3.96 -1.14 -28.04
CA SER A 228 5.00 -0.26 -28.57
C SER A 228 6.12 0.01 -27.56
N VAL A 229 5.88 -0.34 -26.30
CA VAL A 229 6.87 -0.27 -25.23
C VAL A 229 6.69 -1.46 -24.27
N GLN A 230 7.79 -1.96 -23.76
CA GLN A 230 7.82 -2.94 -22.69
C GLN A 230 8.64 -2.40 -21.52
N VAL A 231 8.13 -2.62 -20.32
CA VAL A 231 8.84 -2.39 -19.06
C VAL A 231 8.77 -3.69 -18.26
N ARG A 232 9.93 -4.22 -17.84
CA ARG A 232 10.06 -5.42 -17.03
C ARG A 232 10.86 -5.11 -15.77
N MET A 233 10.33 -5.43 -14.59
CA MET A 233 10.99 -5.19 -13.31
C MET A 233 10.44 -6.09 -12.20
N ASP A 234 11.08 -6.12 -11.03
CA ASP A 234 10.56 -6.84 -9.86
C ASP A 234 9.25 -6.21 -9.33
N VAL A 235 8.29 -7.06 -8.92
CA VAL A 235 6.97 -6.61 -8.45
C VAL A 235 7.04 -5.80 -7.16
N VAL A 236 7.94 -6.14 -6.23
CA VAL A 236 8.11 -5.41 -4.98
C VAL A 236 8.72 -4.04 -5.28
N GLU A 237 9.76 -3.99 -6.12
CA GLU A 237 10.35 -2.74 -6.58
C GLU A 237 9.33 -1.84 -7.30
N PHE A 238 8.45 -2.40 -8.13
CA PHE A 238 7.37 -1.64 -8.78
C PHE A 238 6.36 -1.08 -7.79
N CYS A 239 5.93 -1.87 -6.79
CA CYS A 239 5.02 -1.38 -5.77
C CYS A 239 5.65 -0.25 -4.92
N PHE A 240 6.94 -0.35 -4.59
CA PHE A 240 7.64 0.74 -3.91
C PHE A 240 7.87 1.96 -4.80
N LEU A 241 8.09 1.79 -6.11
CA LEU A 241 8.10 2.90 -7.07
C LEU A 241 6.73 3.59 -7.12
N ALA A 242 5.64 2.83 -7.21
CA ALA A 242 4.28 3.37 -7.16
C ALA A 242 3.96 4.05 -5.81
N GLY A 243 4.60 3.59 -4.73
CA GLY A 243 4.56 4.22 -3.41
C GLY A 243 5.49 5.43 -3.24
N GLY A 244 6.22 5.84 -4.28
CA GLY A 244 7.15 6.97 -4.21
C GLY A 244 8.43 6.70 -3.41
N ARG A 245 8.78 5.44 -3.14
CA ARG A 245 9.96 5.01 -2.36
C ARG A 245 11.14 4.58 -3.24
N ARG A 246 11.04 4.80 -4.55
CA ARG A 246 12.13 4.60 -5.51
C ARG A 246 12.21 5.80 -6.44
N ASP A 247 13.44 6.21 -6.74
CA ASP A 247 13.66 7.20 -7.80
C ASP A 247 13.42 6.52 -9.17
N PRO A 248 12.48 7.02 -10.00
CA PRO A 248 12.23 6.50 -11.33
C PRO A 248 13.47 6.44 -12.24
N ALA A 249 14.50 7.24 -11.99
CA ALA A 249 15.75 7.24 -12.74
C ALA A 249 16.70 6.08 -12.33
N ASP A 250 16.57 5.57 -11.11
CA ASP A 250 17.50 4.60 -10.51
C ASP A 250 16.91 3.18 -10.41
N VAL A 251 15.62 3.00 -10.68
CA VAL A 251 14.99 1.67 -10.64
C VAL A 251 15.60 0.72 -11.65
N ARG A 252 15.79 -0.53 -11.22
CA ARG A 252 16.25 -1.62 -12.09
C ARG A 252 15.09 -2.13 -12.93
N ALA A 253 14.91 -1.51 -14.09
CA ALA A 253 13.93 -1.93 -15.09
C ALA A 253 14.59 -2.24 -16.43
N GLU A 254 14.24 -3.38 -17.01
CA GLU A 254 14.54 -3.70 -18.40
C GLU A 254 13.47 -3.04 -19.28
N THR A 255 13.88 -2.27 -20.28
CA THR A 255 12.95 -1.55 -21.16
C THR A 255 13.28 -1.80 -22.62
N SER A 256 12.25 -1.88 -23.45
CA SER A 256 12.39 -2.01 -24.91
C SER A 256 11.26 -1.27 -25.63
N GLY A 257 11.48 -0.88 -26.88
CA GLY A 257 10.57 -0.02 -27.63
C GLY A 257 10.93 1.45 -27.48
N ASP A 258 9.94 2.33 -27.35
CA ASP A 258 10.17 3.77 -27.21
C ASP A 258 10.73 4.15 -25.81
N PRO A 259 11.98 4.62 -25.70
CA PRO A 259 12.60 4.92 -24.42
C PRO A 259 12.03 6.18 -23.74
N ALA A 260 11.40 7.10 -24.48
CA ALA A 260 10.73 8.26 -23.88
C ALA A 260 9.46 7.81 -23.16
N VAL A 261 8.66 6.95 -23.79
CA VAL A 261 7.45 6.37 -23.20
C VAL A 261 7.77 5.55 -21.96
N ALA A 262 8.82 4.71 -22.00
CA ALA A 262 9.23 3.91 -20.85
C ALA A 262 9.61 4.80 -19.64
N ARG A 263 10.36 5.87 -19.89
CA ARG A 263 10.75 6.85 -18.86
C ARG A 263 9.54 7.56 -18.27
N ASP A 264 8.58 7.95 -19.09
CA ASP A 264 7.35 8.60 -18.64
C ASP A 264 6.48 7.68 -17.78
N VAL A 265 6.38 6.40 -18.15
CA VAL A 265 5.68 5.38 -17.35
C VAL A 265 6.31 5.24 -15.96
N LEU A 266 7.63 5.11 -15.88
CA LEU A 266 8.33 5.00 -14.60
C LEU A 266 8.21 6.29 -13.79
N ALA A 267 8.35 7.46 -14.42
CA ALA A 267 8.26 8.75 -13.77
C ALA A 267 6.86 9.06 -13.22
N ALA A 268 5.80 8.60 -13.89
CA ALA A 268 4.42 8.84 -13.46
C ALA A 268 3.96 7.86 -12.37
N ALA A 269 4.60 6.70 -12.22
CA ALA A 269 4.12 5.62 -11.35
C ALA A 269 3.83 6.05 -9.90
N GLY A 270 4.64 6.94 -9.34
CA GLY A 270 4.51 7.44 -7.98
C GLY A 270 3.60 8.66 -7.78
N VAL A 271 2.85 9.12 -8.80
CA VAL A 271 2.10 10.40 -8.69
C VAL A 271 1.00 10.39 -7.62
N PHE A 272 0.51 9.22 -7.22
CA PHE A 272 -0.50 9.06 -6.17
C PHE A 272 0.10 8.85 -4.79
N ALA A 273 1.44 8.79 -4.67
CA ALA A 273 2.10 8.51 -3.42
C ALA A 273 1.86 9.64 -2.40
N GLY A 274 1.46 9.25 -1.20
CA GLY A 274 1.45 10.09 -0.02
C GLY A 274 2.83 10.17 0.66
N PRO A 275 2.91 10.94 1.77
CA PRO A 275 4.13 11.10 2.57
C PRO A 275 4.78 9.78 2.93
#